data_AF-A0A7D8UHL2-F1
#
_entry.id   AF-A0A7D8UHL2-F1
#
_cell.length_a   1.000
_cell.length_b   1.000
_cell.length_c   1.000
_cell.angle_alpha   90.00
_cell.angle_beta   90.00
_cell.angle_gamma   90.00
#
_symmetry.space_group_name_H-M   'P 1'
#
loop_
_entity.id
_entity.type
_entity.pdbx_description
1 polymer ?
#
loop_
_entity_poly.entity_id
_entity_poly.type
_entity_poly.pdbx_seq_one_letter_code
_entity_poly.pdbx_strand_id
1 'polypeptide(L)'
;MSGGVRARSVMRVMHEKEVAPVVTRQTPEFIAASFALCGFALATVAGHVAGQPLVRVLVVAVLAMFLCRLVGVWAGRAAMVAVDEFLEKYAGDRPVPEQETFEESLEVSEDDAPLASPVSLGRSSQSDRLAA
;
A
#
# COMPACT_ATOMS: atom_id res chain seq x y z
N MET A 1 -27.34 -27.16 38.38
CA MET A 1 -27.61 -25.74 38.02
C MET A 1 -26.24 -25.07 37.95
N SER A 2 -25.63 -24.96 36.77
CA SER A 2 -25.63 -23.78 35.88
C SER A 2 -24.99 -22.55 36.57
N GLY A 3 -23.90 -21.93 36.09
CA GLY A 3 -23.22 -22.07 34.80
C GLY A 3 -21.85 -21.38 34.80
N GLY A 4 -21.02 -21.81 33.85
CA GLY A 4 -19.71 -21.24 33.58
C GLY A 4 -19.78 -20.20 32.47
N VAL A 5 -19.17 -19.03 32.70
CA VAL A 5 -18.82 -18.05 31.66
C VAL A 5 -17.51 -17.36 32.09
N ARG A 6 -16.39 -18.08 32.02
CA ARG A 6 -15.03 -17.48 32.02
C ARG A 6 -14.41 -17.77 30.66
N ALA A 7 -13.66 -16.80 30.14
CA ALA A 7 -12.67 -16.93 29.07
C ALA A 7 -13.09 -16.75 27.59
N ARG A 8 -13.86 -15.72 27.23
CA ARG A 8 -14.02 -15.33 25.80
C ARG A 8 -13.76 -13.86 25.43
N SER A 9 -13.25 -13.02 26.32
CA SER A 9 -13.13 -11.57 26.06
C SER A 9 -11.77 -11.07 25.58
N VAL A 10 -10.77 -11.94 25.40
CA VAL A 10 -9.40 -11.53 25.00
C VAL A 10 -9.18 -11.62 23.48
N MET A 11 -10.12 -12.16 22.70
CA MET A 11 -9.75 -12.64 21.37
C MET A 11 -10.28 -11.85 20.18
N ARG A 12 -10.96 -10.71 20.35
CA ARG A 12 -11.73 -10.11 19.23
C ARG A 12 -11.35 -8.70 18.77
N VAL A 13 -10.26 -8.12 19.27
CA VAL A 13 -9.70 -6.85 18.75
C VAL A 13 -8.47 -7.16 17.89
N MET A 14 -8.63 -8.05 16.91
CA MET A 14 -7.56 -8.50 16.00
C MET A 14 -8.05 -8.63 14.55
N HIS A 15 -9.20 -8.05 14.20
CA HIS A 15 -9.74 -8.21 12.84
C HIS A 15 -10.39 -6.97 12.22
N GLU A 16 -10.10 -5.80 12.79
CA GLU A 16 -10.12 -4.56 12.03
C GLU A 16 -8.66 -4.19 11.83
N LYS A 17 -7.99 -4.93 10.94
CA LYS A 17 -6.91 -4.28 10.19
C LYS A 17 -7.63 -3.22 9.38
N GLU A 18 -7.77 -2.06 10.00
CA GLU A 18 -7.61 -0.79 9.33
C GLU A 18 -6.53 -1.04 8.28
N VAL A 19 -6.95 -1.27 7.05
CA VAL A 19 -6.07 -1.09 5.90
C VAL A 19 -5.93 0.41 5.86
N ALA A 20 -5.16 0.94 6.83
CA ALA A 20 -4.56 2.23 6.76
C ALA A 20 -4.07 2.30 5.33
N PRO A 21 -4.51 3.28 4.53
CA PRO A 21 -4.02 3.40 3.18
C PRO A 21 -2.52 3.32 3.36
N VAL A 22 -1.92 2.23 2.89
CA VAL A 22 -0.49 2.14 2.85
C VAL A 22 -0.20 3.17 1.78
N VAL A 23 -0.05 4.42 2.24
CA VAL A 23 0.72 5.47 1.62
C VAL A 23 2.12 4.91 1.66
N THR A 24 2.28 3.84 0.86
CA THR A 24 3.53 3.45 0.28
C THR A 24 3.92 4.77 -0.34
N ARG A 25 4.94 5.40 0.23
CA ARG A 25 5.81 6.26 -0.56
C ARG A 25 6.17 5.36 -1.73
N GLN A 26 5.38 5.41 -2.80
CA GLN A 26 5.42 4.43 -3.87
C GLN A 26 6.80 4.60 -4.45
N THR A 27 7.66 3.65 -4.09
CA THR A 27 9.05 3.74 -4.42
C THR A 27 9.12 3.70 -5.95
N PRO A 28 10.03 4.46 -6.57
CA PRO A 28 10.17 4.52 -8.02
C PRO A 28 10.41 3.12 -8.63
N GLU A 29 10.80 2.17 -7.79
CA GLU A 29 10.89 0.74 -8.06
C GLU A 29 9.59 0.10 -8.51
N PHE A 30 8.42 0.48 -7.97
CA PHE A 30 7.14 -0.13 -8.35
C PHE A 30 6.72 0.27 -9.77
N ILE A 31 6.96 1.54 -10.11
CA ILE A 31 6.74 2.07 -11.46
C ILE A 31 7.74 1.43 -12.43
N ALA A 32 9.01 1.31 -12.04
CA ALA A 32 10.01 0.66 -12.88
C ALA A 32 9.70 -0.84 -13.10
N ALA A 33 9.16 -1.53 -12.08
CA ALA A 33 8.78 -2.93 -12.17
C ALA A 33 7.58 -3.14 -13.11
N SER A 34 6.53 -2.32 -13.00
CA SER A 34 5.37 -2.42 -13.89
C SER A 34 5.75 -2.13 -15.35
N PHE A 35 6.61 -1.13 -15.59
CA PHE A 35 7.08 -0.81 -16.93
C PHE A 35 7.92 -1.94 -17.54
N ALA A 36 8.80 -2.54 -16.76
CA ALA A 36 9.60 -3.70 -17.20
C ALA A 36 8.71 -4.90 -17.57
N LEU A 37 7.66 -5.16 -16.79
CA LEU A 37 6.73 -6.26 -17.03
C LEU A 37 5.89 -6.04 -18.30
N CYS A 38 5.42 -4.81 -18.53
CA CYS A 38 4.74 -4.44 -19.77
C CYS A 38 5.66 -4.60 -20.99
N GLY A 39 6.92 -4.15 -20.90
CA GLY A 39 7.90 -4.30 -21.98
C GLY A 39 8.17 -5.77 -22.33
N PHE A 40 8.32 -6.61 -21.31
CA PHE A 40 8.48 -8.06 -21.49
C PHE A 40 7.26 -8.70 -22.17
N ALA A 41 6.06 -8.36 -21.71
CA ALA A 41 4.82 -8.88 -22.27
C ALA A 41 4.66 -8.51 -23.76
N LEU A 42 4.90 -7.23 -24.11
CA LEU A 42 4.84 -6.74 -25.48
C LEU A 42 5.88 -7.42 -26.39
N ALA A 43 7.13 -7.56 -25.93
CA ALA A 43 8.18 -8.23 -26.69
C ALA A 43 7.87 -9.71 -26.93
N THR A 44 7.27 -10.38 -25.95
CA THR A 44 6.86 -11.79 -26.07
C THR A 44 5.73 -11.94 -27.10
N VAL A 45 4.70 -11.09 -27.03
CA VAL A 45 3.58 -11.09 -27.99
C VAL A 45 4.07 -10.78 -29.40
N ALA A 46 4.89 -9.73 -29.56
CA ALA A 46 5.44 -9.34 -30.86
C ALA A 46 6.33 -10.44 -31.46
N GLY A 47 7.18 -11.08 -30.64
CA GLY A 47 8.05 -12.17 -31.08
C GLY A 47 7.27 -13.41 -31.51
N HIS A 48 6.16 -13.72 -30.82
CA HIS A 48 5.29 -14.84 -31.18
C HIS A 48 4.54 -14.58 -32.50
N VAL A 49 3.99 -13.38 -32.68
CA VAL A 49 3.31 -12.96 -33.92
C VAL A 49 4.26 -13.00 -35.13
N ALA A 50 5.55 -12.73 -34.92
CA ALA A 50 6.57 -12.79 -35.96
C ALA A 50 7.03 -14.22 -36.34
N GLY A 51 6.49 -15.27 -35.71
CA GLY A 51 6.84 -16.66 -36.01
C GLY A 51 8.30 -17.02 -35.72
N GLN A 52 8.97 -16.28 -34.83
CA GLN A 52 10.39 -16.49 -34.51
C GLN A 52 10.58 -17.69 -33.57
N PRO A 53 11.75 -18.35 -33.60
CA PRO A 53 12.05 -19.43 -32.67
C PRO A 53 12.01 -18.94 -31.22
N LEU A 54 11.45 -19.77 -30.32
CA LEU A 54 11.16 -19.42 -28.93
C LEU A 54 12.38 -18.86 -28.18
N VAL A 55 13.57 -19.44 -28.43
CA VAL A 55 14.84 -19.03 -27.81
C VAL A 55 15.18 -17.58 -28.15
N ARG A 56 14.96 -17.16 -29.42
CA ARG A 56 15.26 -15.81 -29.86
C ARG A 56 14.27 -14.80 -29.27
N VAL A 57 12.99 -15.17 -29.18
CA VAL A 57 11.96 -14.35 -28.53
C VAL A 57 12.30 -14.12 -27.06
N LEU A 58 12.74 -15.16 -26.34
CA LEU A 58 13.09 -15.05 -24.93
C LEU A 58 14.26 -14.07 -24.70
N VAL A 59 15.32 -14.17 -25.52
CA VAL A 59 16.48 -13.26 -25.42
C VAL A 59 16.08 -11.81 -25.68
N VAL A 60 15.28 -11.57 -26.73
CA VAL A 60 14.79 -10.22 -27.06
C VAL A 60 13.88 -9.68 -25.95
N ALA A 61 13.02 -10.52 -25.36
CA ALA A 61 12.13 -10.12 -24.29
C ALA A 61 12.90 -9.74 -23.01
N VAL A 62 13.97 -10.49 -22.66
CA VAL A 62 14.85 -10.15 -21.51
C VAL A 62 15.59 -8.84 -21.77
N LEU A 63 16.11 -8.61 -22.99
CA LEU A 63 16.75 -7.34 -23.35
C LEU A 63 15.75 -6.18 -23.28
N ALA A 64 14.53 -6.36 -23.81
CA ALA A 64 13.47 -5.36 -23.75
C ALA A 64 13.07 -5.04 -22.30
N MET A 65 13.00 -6.06 -21.43
CA MET A 65 12.74 -5.89 -20.00
C MET A 65 13.83 -5.04 -19.33
N PHE A 66 15.10 -5.29 -19.65
CA PHE A 66 16.22 -4.52 -19.10
C PHE A 66 16.20 -3.06 -19.55
N LEU A 67 15.94 -2.82 -20.84
CA LEU A 67 15.80 -1.47 -21.40
C LEU A 67 14.60 -0.72 -20.79
N CYS A 68 13.44 -1.37 -20.70
CA CYS A 68 12.25 -0.77 -20.06
C CYS A 68 12.49 -0.45 -18.59
N ARG A 69 13.21 -1.31 -17.86
CA ARG A 69 13.57 -1.04 -16.47
C ARG A 69 14.45 0.20 -16.35
N LEU A 70 15.46 0.35 -17.21
CA LEU A 70 16.29 1.56 -17.24
C LEU A 70 15.41 2.78 -17.49
N VAL A 71 14.61 2.77 -18.56
CA VAL A 71 13.71 3.88 -18.90
C VAL A 71 12.76 4.23 -17.75
N GLY A 72 12.18 3.22 -17.08
CA GLY A 72 11.31 3.43 -15.92
C GLY A 72 12.02 4.10 -14.74
N VAL A 73 13.29 3.76 -14.47
CA VAL A 73 14.09 4.41 -13.43
C VAL A 73 14.39 5.88 -13.79
N TRP A 74 14.75 6.15 -15.05
CA TRP A 74 14.99 7.52 -15.52
C TRP A 74 13.71 8.36 -15.46
N ALA A 75 12.58 7.80 -15.92
CA ALA A 75 11.28 8.46 -15.88
C ALA A 75 10.83 8.72 -14.43
N GLY A 76 11.00 7.74 -13.54
CA GLY A 76 10.66 7.90 -12.11
C GLY A 76 11.49 8.99 -11.43
N ARG A 77 12.79 9.08 -11.74
CA ARG A 77 13.65 10.18 -11.25
C ARG A 77 13.22 11.53 -11.77
N ALA A 78 12.93 11.64 -13.07
CA ALA A 78 12.46 12.88 -13.67
C ALA A 78 11.12 13.33 -13.06
N ALA A 79 10.21 12.38 -12.81
CA ALA A 79 8.92 12.65 -12.17
C ALA A 79 9.10 13.16 -10.73
N MET A 80 10.02 12.59 -9.94
CA MET A 80 10.29 13.11 -8.59
C MET A 80 10.80 14.54 -8.61
N VAL A 81 11.74 14.87 -9.52
CA VAL A 81 12.24 16.24 -9.66
C VAL A 81 11.12 17.20 -10.04
N ALA A 82 10.26 16.81 -10.99
CA ALA A 82 9.13 17.64 -11.40
C ALA A 82 8.08 17.83 -10.28
N VAL A 83 7.85 16.80 -9.46
CA VAL A 83 6.95 16.89 -8.30
C VAL A 83 7.53 17.79 -7.23
N ASP A 84 8.82 17.67 -6.92
CA ASP A 84 9.50 18.54 -5.94
C ASP A 84 9.44 20.01 -6.38
N GLU A 85 9.72 20.30 -7.66
CA GLU A 85 9.62 21.65 -8.20
C GLU A 85 8.18 22.18 -8.15
N PHE A 86 7.19 21.32 -8.43
CA PHE A 86 5.78 21.69 -8.33
C PHE A 86 5.37 21.97 -6.88
N LEU A 87 5.83 21.16 -5.92
CA LEU A 87 5.54 21.34 -4.49
C LEU A 87 6.19 22.61 -3.95
N GLU A 88 7.44 22.89 -4.32
CA GLU A 88 8.16 24.11 -3.93
C GLU A 88 7.43 25.36 -4.45
N LYS A 89 7.03 25.34 -5.73
CA LYS A 89 6.26 26.43 -6.33
C LYS A 89 4.88 26.59 -5.68
N TYR A 90 4.18 25.48 -5.43
CA TYR A 90 2.87 25.50 -4.80
C TYR A 90 2.91 26.03 -3.37
N ALA A 91 3.94 25.67 -2.60
CA ALA A 91 4.16 26.17 -1.25
C ALA A 91 4.44 27.68 -1.22
N GLY A 92 5.16 28.20 -2.24
CA GLY A 92 5.36 29.64 -2.42
C GLY A 92 4.07 30.42 -2.74
N ASP A 93 3.21 29.85 -3.59
CA ASP A 93 1.96 30.50 -4.02
C ASP A 93 0.84 30.43 -2.95
N ARG A 94 0.89 29.45 -2.05
CA ARG A 94 -0.09 29.24 -0.99
C ARG A 94 0.60 28.94 0.34
N PRO A 95 1.08 29.97 1.07
CA PRO A 95 1.64 29.74 2.39
C PRO A 95 0.58 29.09 3.27
N VAL A 96 0.86 27.87 3.75
CA VAL A 96 -0.01 27.19 4.70
C VAL A 96 0.01 28.04 5.96
N PRO A 97 -1.12 28.61 6.41
CA PRO A 97 -1.14 29.32 7.69
C PRO A 97 -0.63 28.34 8.73
N GLU A 98 0.41 28.73 9.47
CA GLU A 98 0.95 27.92 10.55
C GLU A 98 -0.23 27.52 11.42
N GLN A 99 -0.57 26.23 11.40
CA GLN A 99 -1.61 25.73 12.28
C GLN A 99 -1.02 25.91 13.67
N GLU A 100 -1.46 26.95 14.36
CA GLU A 100 -1.25 27.13 15.78
C GLU A 100 -1.53 25.76 16.39
N THR A 101 -0.47 25.20 16.96
CA THR A 101 -0.42 23.81 17.37
C THR A 101 -1.59 23.61 18.33
N PHE A 102 -2.60 22.85 17.90
CA PHE A 102 -3.83 22.56 18.64
C PHE A 102 -3.59 21.74 19.93
N GLU A 103 -2.37 21.76 20.46
CA GLU A 103 -1.95 21.10 21.69
C GLU A 103 -2.54 21.77 22.96
N GLU A 104 -3.19 22.95 22.86
CA GLU A 104 -3.77 23.63 24.03
C GLU A 104 -5.21 23.20 24.40
N SER A 105 -5.85 22.26 23.68
CA SER A 105 -7.24 21.83 24.00
C SER A 105 -7.40 20.38 24.47
N LEU A 106 -6.30 19.69 24.78
CA LEU A 106 -6.32 18.38 25.46
C LEU A 106 -5.79 18.48 26.90
N GLU A 107 -6.14 19.55 27.61
CA GLU A 107 -6.31 19.44 29.06
C GLU A 107 -7.50 18.49 29.33
N VAL A 108 -7.16 17.20 29.34
CA VAL A 108 -8.01 16.11 29.80
C VAL A 108 -8.32 16.38 31.27
N SER A 109 -9.55 16.84 31.55
CA SER A 109 -10.14 16.72 32.88
C SER A 109 -10.07 15.27 33.34
N GLU A 110 -9.20 14.99 34.30
CA GLU A 110 -8.93 13.68 34.90
C GLU A 110 -10.02 13.20 35.89
N ASP A 111 -11.22 13.79 35.92
CA ASP A 111 -12.15 13.64 37.06
C ASP A 111 -13.49 12.91 36.82
N ASP A 112 -13.81 12.37 35.63
CA ASP A 112 -15.10 11.69 35.42
C ASP A 112 -14.98 10.26 34.87
N ALA A 113 -14.81 9.31 35.78
CA ALA A 113 -15.00 7.88 35.55
C ALA A 113 -16.40 7.42 35.98
N PRO A 114 -17.33 7.10 35.06
CA PRO A 114 -18.48 6.27 35.37
C PRO A 114 -18.26 4.80 34.95
N LEU A 115 -18.31 3.93 35.95
CA LEU A 115 -18.42 2.48 35.88
C LEU A 115 -19.61 2.02 35.01
N ALA A 116 -19.38 1.34 33.87
CA ALA A 116 -20.34 0.39 33.27
C ALA A 116 -19.71 -0.40 32.10
N SER A 117 -19.20 -1.61 32.35
CA SER A 117 -19.81 -2.93 32.07
C SER A 117 -19.90 -3.36 30.57
N PRO A 118 -19.18 -4.42 30.15
CA PRO A 118 -19.14 -4.87 28.76
C PRO A 118 -20.28 -5.83 28.36
N VAL A 119 -21.08 -5.44 27.38
CA VAL A 119 -22.02 -6.32 26.65
C VAL A 119 -21.25 -7.14 25.61
N SER A 120 -21.27 -8.46 25.77
CA SER A 120 -20.57 -9.44 24.92
C SER A 120 -21.55 -10.10 23.95
N LEU A 121 -21.38 -9.98 22.63
CA LEU A 121 -22.09 -10.80 21.65
C LEU A 121 -21.17 -11.42 20.57
N GLY A 122 -20.95 -12.73 20.73
CA GLY A 122 -21.08 -13.76 19.69
C GLY A 122 -20.13 -13.76 18.49
N ARG A 123 -19.00 -14.48 18.60
CA ARG A 123 -18.06 -14.82 17.51
C ARG A 123 -18.39 -16.25 17.09
N SER A 124 -18.97 -16.43 15.91
CA SER A 124 -18.90 -17.69 15.16
C SER A 124 -17.70 -17.54 14.20
N SER A 125 -16.61 -18.26 14.44
CA SER A 125 -16.32 -19.53 13.76
C SER A 125 -16.37 -19.39 12.24
N GLN A 126 -15.20 -19.19 11.61
CA GLN A 126 -14.88 -20.03 10.45
C GLN A 126 -13.37 -20.13 10.26
N SER A 127 -12.87 -21.21 10.85
CA SER A 127 -11.63 -21.87 10.51
C SER A 127 -11.79 -22.58 9.17
N ASP A 128 -10.66 -22.84 8.53
CA ASP A 128 -10.44 -23.86 7.51
C ASP A 128 -10.77 -23.47 6.07
N ARG A 129 -9.71 -23.13 5.31
CA ARG A 129 -9.32 -23.89 4.11
C ARG A 129 -7.94 -23.48 3.61
N LEU A 130 -6.95 -24.17 4.15
CA LEU A 130 -5.67 -24.49 3.54
C LEU A 130 -5.87 -25.66 2.55
N ALA A 131 -4.98 -25.71 1.55
CA ALA A 131 -4.68 -26.82 0.65
C ALA A 131 -5.56 -27.03 -0.60
N ALA A 132 -5.11 -26.46 -1.73
CA ALA A 132 -4.85 -27.20 -2.98
C ALA A 132 -3.82 -26.43 -3.80
#